data_AF-A0AAW7KNB7-F1
#
_entry.id   AF-A0AAW7KNB7-F1
#
_cell.length_a   1.000
_cell.length_b   1.000
_cell.length_c   1.000
_cell.angle_alpha   90.00
_cell.angle_beta   90.00
_cell.angle_gamma   90.00
#
_symmetry.space_group_name_H-M   'P 1'
#
loop_
_entity.id
_entity.type
_entity.pdbx_description
1 polymer ?
#
loop_
_entity_poly.entity_id
_entity_poly.type
_entity_poly.pdbx_seq_one_letter_code
_entity_poly.pdbx_strand_id
1 'polypeptide(L)'
;GKCDFSIGSRFLPGNEAAFQSTKMRRFGIRLLSFCIRMASGKTIYDVTSGYRAGNRKVIAFFAKRYPTNYPEPESIVHLIKKRFVIVERPVNMMERLGGVSSIRALASVKYMLEVGSAILIAAFMKEGD
;
A
#
# COMPACT_ATOMS: atom_id res chain seq x y z
N GLY A 1 1.49 -13.18 -18.11
CA GLY A 1 2.14 -11.88 -17.86
C GLY A 1 3.35 -12.07 -16.97
N LYS A 2 4.32 -11.14 -16.98
CA LYS A 2 5.56 -11.22 -16.17
C LYS A 2 5.38 -10.86 -14.68
N CYS A 3 4.17 -10.52 -14.25
CA CYS A 3 3.83 -10.21 -12.86
C CYS A 3 2.49 -10.85 -12.47
N ASP A 4 2.33 -11.14 -11.18
CA ASP A 4 1.09 -11.64 -10.59
C ASP A 4 0.23 -10.50 -10.06
N PHE A 5 0.88 -9.45 -9.54
CA PHE A 5 0.24 -8.27 -9.00
C PHE A 5 0.95 -7.00 -9.48
N SER A 6 0.18 -6.01 -9.89
CA SER A 6 0.68 -4.70 -10.31
C SER A 6 0.04 -3.59 -9.51
N ILE A 7 0.84 -2.62 -9.09
CA ILE A 7 0.42 -1.48 -8.29
C ILE A 7 0.78 -0.21 -9.08
N GLY A 8 -0.21 0.64 -9.33
CA GLY A 8 0.04 1.98 -9.85
C GLY A 8 0.61 2.84 -8.75
N SER A 9 1.84 3.31 -8.91
CA SER A 9 2.60 4.04 -7.90
C SER A 9 2.80 5.49 -8.31
N ARG A 10 2.51 6.41 -7.38
CA ARG A 10 2.72 7.87 -7.55
C ARG A 10 4.14 8.31 -7.20
N PHE A 11 4.88 7.46 -6.50
CA PHE A 11 6.15 7.79 -5.85
C PHE A 11 7.32 6.98 -6.41
N LEU A 12 7.17 6.44 -7.61
CA LEU A 12 8.23 5.71 -8.31
C LEU A 12 9.38 6.70 -8.62
N PRO A 13 10.62 6.43 -8.17
CA PRO A 13 11.76 7.31 -8.43
C PRO A 13 11.94 7.57 -9.94
N GLY A 14 12.03 8.84 -10.34
CA GLY A 14 12.16 9.25 -11.74
C GLY A 14 10.84 9.51 -12.49
N ASN A 15 9.70 9.05 -11.96
CA ASN A 15 8.37 9.23 -12.56
C ASN A 15 7.36 9.65 -11.48
N GLU A 16 7.70 10.66 -10.69
CA GLU A 16 6.80 11.19 -9.67
C GLU A 16 5.58 11.86 -10.31
N ALA A 17 4.38 11.55 -9.81
CA ALA A 17 3.15 12.16 -10.31
C ALA A 17 3.15 13.68 -10.08
N ALA A 18 2.63 14.44 -11.06
CA ALA A 18 2.53 15.91 -10.97
C ALA A 18 1.59 16.35 -9.84
N PHE A 19 0.55 15.55 -9.56
CA PHE A 19 -0.32 15.72 -8.41
C PHE A 19 0.22 14.92 -7.21
N GLN A 20 0.73 15.64 -6.21
CA GLN A 20 1.27 15.02 -5.01
C GLN A 20 0.39 15.27 -3.80
N SER A 21 0.21 14.23 -2.98
CA SER A 21 -0.43 14.37 -1.68
C SER A 21 0.41 15.23 -0.71
N THR A 22 -0.21 15.63 0.41
CA THR A 22 0.45 16.47 1.42
C THR A 22 1.77 15.89 1.90
N LYS A 23 2.73 16.76 2.27
CA LYS A 23 4.08 16.36 2.74
C LYS A 23 4.02 15.35 3.89
N MET A 24 3.06 15.50 4.80
CA MET A 24 2.83 14.59 5.94
C MET A 24 2.36 13.21 5.50
N ARG A 25 1.42 13.13 4.54
CA ARG A 25 0.96 11.85 3.99
C ARG A 25 2.09 11.10 3.28
N ARG A 26 2.95 11.82 2.54
CA ARG A 26 4.15 11.24 1.91
C ARG A 26 5.17 10.72 2.92
N PHE A 27 5.27 11.34 4.09
CA PHE A 27 6.12 10.83 5.17
C PHE A 27 5.57 9.52 5.73
N GLY A 28 4.27 9.46 6.05
CA GLY A 28 3.61 8.23 6.52
C GLY A 28 3.78 7.07 5.52
N ILE A 29 3.54 7.31 4.23
CA ILE A 29 3.71 6.29 3.18
C ILE A 29 5.15 5.77 3.12
N ARG A 30 6.15 6.65 3.27
CA ARG A 30 7.56 6.24 3.32
C ARG A 30 7.90 5.42 4.56
N LEU A 31 7.33 5.77 5.73
CA LEU A 31 7.51 4.98 6.95
C LEU A 31 6.91 3.57 6.78
N LEU A 32 5.70 3.47 6.22
CA LEU A 32 5.06 2.18 5.97
C LEU A 32 5.83 1.35 4.92
N SER A 33 6.29 1.99 3.85
CA SER A 33 7.18 1.38 2.85
C SER A 33 8.44 0.80 3.49
N PHE A 34 9.06 1.55 4.41
CA PHE A 34 10.22 1.09 5.16
C PHE A 34 9.89 -0.13 6.05
N CYS A 35 8.75 -0.11 6.74
CA CYS A 35 8.32 -1.26 7.57
C CYS A 35 8.08 -2.51 6.72
N ILE A 36 7.40 -2.39 5.57
CA ILE A 36 7.19 -3.51 4.63
C ILE A 36 8.54 -4.02 4.12
N ARG A 37 9.47 -3.13 3.80
CA ARG A 37 10.83 -3.52 3.39
C ARG A 37 11.56 -4.31 4.47
N MET A 38 11.47 -3.88 5.73
CA MET A 38 12.07 -4.60 6.86
C MET A 38 11.43 -5.98 7.06
N ALA A 39 10.10 -6.07 7.00
CA ALA A 39 9.36 -7.32 7.24
C ALA A 39 9.47 -8.34 6.08
N SER A 40 9.62 -7.86 4.85
CA SER A 40 9.48 -8.68 3.64
C SER A 40 10.71 -8.70 2.73
N GLY A 41 11.70 -7.86 2.99
CA GLY A 41 12.90 -7.69 2.16
C GLY A 41 12.65 -7.00 0.81
N LYS A 42 11.42 -6.58 0.50
CA LYS A 42 11.04 -5.93 -0.76
C LYS A 42 10.59 -4.49 -0.53
N THR A 43 11.10 -3.57 -1.35
CA THR A 43 10.68 -2.17 -1.34
C THR A 43 9.44 -1.99 -2.23
N ILE A 44 8.38 -1.44 -1.66
CA ILE A 44 7.18 -0.98 -2.40
C ILE A 44 6.97 0.50 -2.05
N TYR A 45 6.97 1.38 -3.04
CA TYR A 45 6.98 2.83 -2.84
C TYR A 45 5.58 3.40 -2.53
N ASP A 46 4.52 2.90 -3.16
CA ASP A 46 3.14 3.37 -2.93
C ASP A 46 2.26 2.29 -2.30
N VAL A 47 2.55 2.00 -1.02
CA VAL A 47 1.87 0.97 -0.22
C VAL A 47 0.39 1.27 0.04
N THR A 48 -0.04 2.52 -0.18
CA THR A 48 -1.42 2.99 0.02
C THR A 48 -2.18 3.21 -1.28
N SER A 49 -1.59 2.90 -2.43
CA SER A 49 -2.30 3.04 -3.71
C SER A 49 -3.44 2.04 -3.76
N GLY A 50 -4.66 2.50 -4.03
CA GLY A 50 -5.80 1.63 -4.33
C GLY A 50 -5.85 1.19 -5.81
N TYR A 51 -4.99 1.76 -6.66
CA TYR A 51 -4.99 1.44 -8.09
C TYR A 51 -4.10 0.22 -8.35
N ARG A 52 -4.72 -0.95 -8.45
CA ARG A 52 -4.04 -2.25 -8.49
C ARG A 52 -4.70 -3.20 -9.48
N ALA A 53 -3.92 -4.11 -10.04
CA ALA A 53 -4.42 -5.21 -10.84
C ALA A 53 -3.72 -6.52 -10.47
N GLY A 54 -4.51 -7.57 -10.22
CA GLY A 54 -4.03 -8.91 -9.88
C GLY A 54 -4.50 -9.95 -10.88
N ASN A 55 -3.69 -10.99 -11.08
CA ASN A 55 -4.07 -12.12 -11.91
C ASN A 55 -5.02 -13.09 -11.18
N ARG A 56 -5.46 -14.15 -11.88
CA ARG A 56 -6.37 -15.17 -11.33
C ARG A 56 -5.87 -15.78 -10.00
N LYS A 57 -4.56 -15.98 -9.84
CA LYS A 57 -3.99 -16.56 -8.61
C LYS A 57 -4.13 -15.60 -7.43
N VAL A 58 -3.84 -14.32 -7.64
CA VAL A 58 -3.99 -13.28 -6.63
C VAL A 58 -5.45 -13.10 -6.23
N ILE A 59 -6.36 -13.08 -7.21
CA ILE A 59 -7.80 -12.98 -6.95
C ILE A 59 -8.27 -14.18 -6.11
N ALA A 60 -7.86 -15.40 -6.46
CA ALA A 60 -8.23 -16.60 -5.69
C ALA A 60 -7.67 -16.59 -4.26
N PHE A 61 -6.49 -16.00 -4.05
CA PHE A 61 -5.92 -15.81 -2.71
C PHE A 61 -6.73 -14.80 -1.90
N PHE A 62 -7.02 -13.63 -2.49
CA PHE A 62 -7.81 -12.59 -1.83
C PHE A 62 -9.24 -13.00 -1.54
N ALA A 63 -9.85 -13.85 -2.39
CA ALA A 63 -11.17 -14.42 -2.11
C ALA A 63 -11.23 -15.23 -0.80
N LYS A 64 -10.09 -15.79 -0.36
CA LYS A 64 -9.99 -16.55 0.89
C LYS A 64 -9.54 -15.69 2.07
N ARG A 65 -8.62 -14.76 1.82
CA ARG A 65 -8.01 -13.92 2.86
C ARG A 65 -7.75 -12.54 2.28
N TYR A 66 -8.63 -11.60 2.62
CA TYR A 66 -8.45 -10.19 2.32
C TYR A 66 -8.48 -9.38 3.63
N PRO A 67 -7.49 -8.51 3.88
CA PRO A 67 -7.44 -7.76 5.13
C PRO A 67 -8.52 -6.68 5.18
N THR A 68 -9.20 -6.56 6.32
CA THR A 68 -10.37 -5.68 6.50
C THR A 68 -10.01 -4.28 6.98
N ASN A 69 -9.00 -4.16 7.86
CA ASN A 69 -8.67 -2.89 8.52
C ASN A 69 -7.76 -2.01 7.64
N TYR A 70 -6.75 -2.62 7.00
CA TYR A 70 -5.82 -1.93 6.11
C TYR A 70 -5.56 -2.77 4.86
N PRO A 71 -6.56 -2.85 3.96
CA PRO A 71 -6.51 -3.74 2.82
C PRO A 71 -5.28 -3.49 1.95
N GLU A 72 -4.84 -2.23 1.84
CA GLU A 72 -3.73 -1.84 0.98
C GLU A 72 -2.35 -2.36 1.42
N PRO A 73 -1.79 -1.99 2.58
CA PRO A 73 -0.45 -2.39 2.99
C PRO A 73 -0.38 -3.86 3.43
N GLU A 74 -1.42 -4.38 4.09
CA GLU A 74 -1.40 -5.74 4.64
C GLU A 74 -1.47 -6.79 3.52
N SER A 75 -2.27 -6.55 2.48
CA SER A 75 -2.33 -7.45 1.32
C SER A 75 -0.99 -7.55 0.61
N ILE A 76 -0.21 -6.47 0.53
CA ILE A 76 1.14 -6.47 -0.07
C ILE A 76 2.07 -7.40 0.71
N VAL A 77 2.08 -7.31 2.05
CA VAL A 77 2.91 -8.16 2.90
C VAL A 77 2.55 -9.64 2.69
N HIS A 78 1.26 -9.99 2.67
CA HIS A 78 0.82 -11.36 2.43
C HIS A 78 1.21 -11.88 1.05
N LEU A 79 1.11 -11.05 0.01
CA LEU A 79 1.53 -11.43 -1.34
C LEU A 79 3.04 -11.67 -1.42
N ILE A 80 3.86 -10.85 -0.75
CA ILE A 80 5.31 -11.03 -0.71
C ILE A 80 5.67 -12.32 0.06
N LYS A 81 5.03 -12.58 1.21
CA LYS A 81 5.22 -13.83 1.97
C LYS A 81 4.87 -15.07 1.15
N LYS A 82 3.86 -14.99 0.28
CA LYS A 82 3.47 -16.08 -0.64
C LYS A 82 4.29 -16.12 -1.94
N ARG A 83 5.36 -15.30 -2.05
CA ARG A 83 6.29 -15.24 -3.20
C ARG A 83 5.61 -14.88 -4.52
N PHE A 84 4.51 -14.14 -4.50
CA PHE A 84 3.93 -13.59 -5.73
C PHE A 84 4.84 -12.51 -6.33
N VAL A 85 4.87 -12.42 -7.67
CA VAL A 85 5.65 -11.38 -8.36
C VAL A 85 4.86 -10.08 -8.38
N ILE A 86 5.31 -9.11 -7.57
CA ILE A 86 4.71 -7.78 -7.46
C ILE A 86 5.56 -6.75 -8.23
N VAL A 87 4.92 -5.90 -9.02
CA VAL A 87 5.57 -4.84 -9.80
C VAL A 87 4.84 -3.51 -9.61
N GLU A 88 5.60 -2.43 -9.40
CA GLU A 88 5.06 -1.07 -9.44
C GLU A 88 5.17 -0.47 -10.85
N ARG A 89 4.12 0.24 -11.27
CA ARG A 89 4.09 0.99 -12.53
C ARG A 89 3.78 2.45 -12.26
N PRO A 90 4.45 3.40 -12.93
CA PRO A 90 4.22 4.81 -12.70
C PRO A 90 2.83 5.18 -13.21
N VAL A 91 2.08 5.93 -12.41
CA VAL A 91 0.75 6.43 -12.78
C VAL A 91 0.59 7.88 -12.36
N ASN A 92 -0.04 8.68 -13.21
CA ASN A 92 -0.43 10.03 -12.86
C ASN A 92 -1.85 10.01 -12.28
N MET A 93 -2.00 10.43 -11.03
CA MET A 93 -3.33 10.52 -10.42
C MET A 93 -3.90 11.91 -10.62
N MET A 94 -5.20 11.98 -10.93
CA MET A 94 -5.89 13.24 -11.21
C MET A 94 -6.63 13.74 -9.97
N GLU A 95 -6.83 15.05 -9.90
CA GLU A 95 -7.71 15.64 -8.89
C GLU A 95 -9.14 15.15 -9.06
N ARG A 96 -9.83 15.03 -7.93
CA ARG A 96 -11.24 14.64 -7.91
C ARG A 96 -12.09 15.84 -8.36
N LEU A 97 -12.86 15.66 -9.43
CA LEU A 97 -13.71 16.72 -10.01
C LEU A 97 -15.01 16.99 -9.22
N GLY A 98 -15.43 16.09 -8.32
CA GLY A 98 -16.65 16.29 -7.53
C GLY A 98 -16.91 15.23 -6.46
N GLY A 99 -17.77 15.59 -5.49
CA GLY A 99 -18.14 14.78 -4.33
C GLY A 99 -17.25 15.00 -3.10
N VAL A 100 -17.79 14.76 -1.92
CA VAL A 100 -17.05 14.85 -0.65
C VAL A 100 -16.27 13.57 -0.41
N SER A 101 -15.04 13.70 0.08
CA SER A 101 -14.27 12.55 0.55
C SER A 101 -14.96 11.96 1.78
N SER A 102 -15.30 10.68 1.74
CA SER A 102 -15.76 9.94 2.92
C SER A 102 -14.68 9.89 4.01
N ILE A 103 -13.41 10.11 3.64
CA ILE A 103 -12.27 10.27 4.54
C ILE A 103 -12.04 11.78 4.73
N ARG A 104 -12.57 12.34 5.82
CA ARG A 104 -12.37 13.75 6.22
C ARG A 104 -10.90 14.01 6.56
N ALA A 105 -10.35 15.11 6.03
CA ALA A 105 -8.94 15.48 6.16
C ALA A 105 -8.39 15.62 7.61
N LEU A 106 -9.24 15.81 8.61
CA LEU A 106 -8.86 15.83 10.03
C LEU A 106 -8.72 14.42 10.64
N ALA A 107 -9.38 13.41 10.07
CA ALA A 107 -9.15 12.02 10.42
C ALA A 107 -7.79 11.51 9.89
N SER A 108 -7.17 12.19 8.92
CA SER A 108 -5.91 11.77 8.29
C SER A 108 -4.73 11.61 9.26
N VAL A 109 -4.65 12.47 10.29
CA VAL A 109 -3.52 12.47 11.23
C VAL A 109 -3.69 11.38 12.28
N LYS A 110 -4.90 11.25 12.86
CA LYS A 110 -5.24 10.14 13.76
C LYS A 110 -5.13 8.79 13.04
N TYR A 111 -5.61 8.73 11.79
CA TYR A 111 -5.47 7.58 10.90
C TYR A 111 -4.00 7.26 10.64
N MET A 112 -3.15 8.24 10.29
CA MET A 112 -1.72 7.99 10.08
C MET A 112 -1.01 7.48 11.35
N LEU A 113 -1.39 7.96 12.53
CA LEU A 113 -0.87 7.48 13.80
C LEU A 113 -1.37 6.07 14.13
N GLU A 114 -2.67 5.78 13.99
CA GLU A 114 -3.25 4.45 14.24
C GLU A 114 -2.70 3.40 13.26
N VAL A 115 -2.62 3.72 11.95
CA VAL A 115 -2.07 2.84 10.91
C VAL A 115 -0.57 2.63 11.11
N GLY A 116 0.18 3.70 11.40
CA GLY A 116 1.61 3.62 11.66
C GLY A 116 1.92 2.75 12.87
N SER A 117 1.14 2.90 13.95
CA SER A 117 1.26 2.10 15.17
C SER A 117 0.91 0.63 14.91
N ALA A 118 -0.19 0.36 14.20
CA ALA A 118 -0.62 -1.00 13.86
C ALA A 118 0.41 -1.73 13.00
N ILE A 119 1.02 -1.05 12.03
CA ILE A 119 2.04 -1.64 11.17
C ILE A 119 3.36 -1.87 11.90
N LEU A 120 3.76 -0.98 12.82
CA LEU A 120 4.91 -1.23 13.70
C LEU A 120 4.66 -2.44 14.60
N ILE A 121 3.49 -2.52 15.23
CA ILE A 121 3.11 -3.68 16.06
C ILE A 121 3.12 -4.97 15.23
N ALA A 122 2.53 -4.96 14.03
CA ALA A 122 2.53 -6.12 13.13
C ALA A 122 3.91 -6.49 12.60
N ALA A 123 4.82 -5.52 12.44
CA ALA A 123 6.20 -5.77 12.03
C ALA A 123 7.04 -6.39 13.16
N PHE A 124 6.76 -6.06 14.42
CA PHE A 124 7.45 -6.60 15.60
C PHE A 124 6.77 -7.84 16.21
N MET A 125 5.48 -8.08 15.93
CA MET A 125 4.80 -9.32 16.30
C MET A 125 5.32 -10.47 15.42
N LYS A 126 6.02 -11.42 16.06
CA LYS A 126 6.22 -12.75 15.48
C LYS A 126 4.84 -13.40 15.29
N GLU A 127 4.50 -13.77 14.06
CA GLU A 127 3.44 -14.76 13.82
C GLU A 127 3.88 -16.04 14.54
N GLY A 128 3.20 -16.36 15.66
CA GLY A 128 3.28 -17.69 16.25
C GLY A 128 2.64 -18.69 15.27
N ASP A 129 3.27 -19.86 15.20
CA ASP A 129 2.99 -20.94 14.24
C ASP A 129 1.50 -21.34 14.14
#